data_AF-A0A7U9H8X0-F1
#
_entry.id   AF-A0A7U9H8X0-F1
#
_cell.length_a   1.000
_cell.length_b   1.000
_cell.length_c   1.000
_cell.angle_alpha   90.00
_cell.angle_beta   90.00
_cell.angle_gamma   90.00
#
_symmetry.space_group_name_H-M   'P 1'
#
loop_
_entity.id
_entity.type
_entity.pdbx_description
1 polymer ?
#
loop_
_entity_poly.entity_id
_entity_poly.type
_entity_poly.pdbx_seq_one_letter_code
_entity_poly.pdbx_strand_id
1 'polypeptide(L)'
;MLAALLAMHHGLRHAEHSITYHRDRITQLIHPQRQISGHEVSHLLDCARRLAEAVAVRDTQAHTAGAVLQSLGRLTPTEPTPSAVPAPAAPAPAFPATSATPSR
;
A
#
# COMPACT_ATOMS: atom_id res chain seq x y z
N MET A 1 -14.57 0.57 -17.57
CA MET A 1 -13.34 0.38 -16.76
C MET A 1 -12.20 1.30 -17.20
N LEU A 2 -11.81 1.31 -18.49
CA LEU A 2 -10.75 2.19 -19.00
C LEU A 2 -11.00 3.68 -18.70
N ALA A 3 -12.21 4.18 -18.93
CA ALA A 3 -12.58 5.55 -18.59
C ALA A 3 -12.41 5.88 -17.10
N ALA A 4 -12.69 4.92 -16.20
CA ALA A 4 -12.48 5.10 -14.76
C ALA A 4 -10.99 5.16 -14.42
N LEU A 5 -10.16 4.29 -15.02
CA LEU A 5 -8.70 4.33 -14.85
C LEU A 5 -8.09 5.64 -15.38
N LEU A 6 -8.59 6.15 -16.51
CA LEU A 6 -8.16 7.45 -17.05
C LEU A 6 -8.57 8.61 -16.14
N ALA A 7 -9.80 8.59 -15.59
CA ALA A 7 -10.24 9.58 -14.62
C ALA A 7 -9.40 9.55 -13.33
N MET A 8 -9.08 8.35 -12.81
CA MET A 8 -8.18 8.18 -11.66
C MET A 8 -6.77 8.68 -11.97
N HIS A 9 -6.25 8.42 -13.18
CA HIS A 9 -4.95 8.93 -13.60
C HIS A 9 -4.93 10.47 -13.67
N HIS A 10 -5.98 11.08 -14.21
CA HIS A 10 -6.10 12.54 -14.23
C HIS A 10 -6.17 13.13 -12.82
N GLY A 11 -6.94 12.51 -11.93
CA GLY A 11 -6.99 12.86 -10.52
C GLY A 11 -5.61 12.78 -9.86
N LEU A 12 -4.85 11.71 -10.12
CA LEU A 12 -3.51 11.52 -9.56
C LEU A 12 -2.57 12.62 -10.02
N ARG A 13 -2.59 12.93 -11.33
CA ARG A 13 -1.80 14.03 -11.89
C ARG A 13 -2.15 15.39 -11.27
N HIS A 14 -3.43 15.63 -11.03
CA HIS A 14 -3.88 16.86 -10.37
C HIS A 14 -3.42 16.92 -8.91
N ALA A 15 -3.55 15.82 -8.18
CA ALA A 15 -3.09 15.73 -6.79
C ALA A 15 -1.58 15.95 -6.67
N GLU A 16 -0.77 15.33 -7.53
CA GLU A 16 0.69 15.53 -7.56
C GLU A 16 1.10 16.97 -7.87
N HIS A 17 0.39 17.61 -8.78
CA HIS A 17 0.61 19.03 -9.08
C HIS A 17 0.28 19.91 -7.87
N SER A 18 -0.85 19.64 -7.20
CA SER A 18 -1.27 20.35 -5.99
C SER A 18 -0.29 20.17 -4.83
N ILE A 19 0.23 18.94 -4.63
CA ILE A 19 1.27 18.64 -3.64
C ILE A 19 2.52 19.49 -3.90
N THR A 20 3.01 19.49 -5.14
CA THR A 20 4.19 20.26 -5.53
C THR A 20 3.97 21.74 -5.27
N TYR A 21 2.83 22.28 -5.71
CA TYR A 21 2.46 23.68 -5.52
C TYR A 21 2.43 24.08 -4.04
N HIS A 22 1.72 23.33 -3.19
CA HIS A 22 1.60 23.67 -1.78
C HIS A 22 2.91 23.49 -1.02
N ARG A 23 3.72 22.47 -1.34
CA ARG A 23 5.07 22.28 -0.78
C ARG A 23 5.98 23.46 -1.14
N ASP A 24 6.00 23.87 -2.39
CA ASP A 24 6.85 24.98 -2.84
C ASP A 24 6.38 26.30 -2.20
N ARG A 25 5.07 26.50 -2.05
CA ARG A 25 4.51 27.65 -1.35
C ARG A 25 4.90 27.68 0.13
N ILE A 26 4.84 26.55 0.83
CA ILE A 26 5.31 26.45 2.22
C ILE A 26 6.80 26.77 2.29
N THR A 27 7.61 26.23 1.38
CA THR A 27 9.06 26.47 1.32
C THR A 27 9.39 27.96 1.17
N GLN A 28 8.61 28.69 0.37
CA GLN A 28 8.74 30.15 0.24
C GLN A 28 8.37 30.90 1.53
N LEU A 29 7.37 30.43 2.28
CA LEU A 29 6.89 31.07 3.51
C LEU A 29 7.83 30.82 4.70
N ILE A 30 8.47 29.65 4.78
CA ILE A 30 9.38 29.29 5.89
C ILE A 30 10.84 29.67 5.65
N HIS A 31 11.11 30.53 4.66
CA HIS A 31 12.48 30.86 4.28
C HIS A 31 13.25 31.38 5.51
N PRO A 32 14.44 30.85 5.84
CA PRO A 32 15.11 31.07 7.13
C PRO A 32 15.48 32.53 7.40
N GLN A 33 15.47 33.38 6.38
CA GLN A 33 15.74 34.82 6.48
C GLN A 33 14.48 35.68 6.60
N ARG A 34 13.27 35.09 6.54
CA ARG A 34 11.99 35.80 6.75
C ARG A 34 11.51 35.67 8.19
N GLN A 35 11.03 36.78 8.74
CA GLN A 35 10.17 36.74 9.92
C GLN A 35 8.74 36.43 9.48
N ILE A 36 8.12 35.43 10.10
CA ILE A 36 6.75 35.02 9.82
C ILE A 36 5.80 35.92 10.64
N SER A 37 5.01 36.72 9.94
CA SER A 37 3.95 37.53 10.56
C SER A 37 2.76 36.67 10.99
N GLY A 38 1.95 37.13 11.94
CA GLY A 38 0.77 36.39 12.42
C GLY A 38 -0.23 36.03 11.31
N HIS A 39 -0.39 36.87 10.30
CA HIS A 39 -1.22 36.57 9.13
C HIS A 39 -0.61 35.48 8.23
N GLU A 40 0.72 35.44 8.08
CA GLU A 40 1.42 34.40 7.33
C GLU A 40 1.33 33.03 8.02
N VAL A 41 1.23 32.97 9.35
CA VAL A 41 0.98 31.71 10.09
C VAL A 41 -0.34 31.08 9.65
N SER A 42 -1.40 31.87 9.50
CA SER A 42 -2.69 31.36 9.04
C SER A 42 -2.63 30.83 7.61
N HIS A 43 -1.89 31.51 6.72
CA HIS A 43 -1.66 31.05 5.35
C HIS A 43 -0.80 29.78 5.29
N LEU A 44 0.18 29.65 6.17
CA LEU A 44 1.02 28.46 6.28
C LEU A 44 0.18 27.26 6.72
N LEU A 45 -0.68 27.43 7.73
CA LEU A 45 -1.58 26.38 8.20
C LEU A 45 -2.59 25.97 7.11
N ASP A 46 -3.16 26.93 6.36
CA ASP A 46 -4.04 26.61 5.22
C ASP A 46 -3.29 25.86 4.12
N CYS A 47 -2.06 26.28 3.78
CA CYS A 47 -1.23 25.57 2.80
C CYS A 47 -0.88 24.15 3.27
N ALA A 48 -0.55 23.97 4.54
CA ALA A 48 -0.25 22.66 5.12
C ALA A 48 -1.49 21.75 5.11
N ARG A 49 -2.67 22.30 5.40
CA ARG A 49 -3.93 21.58 5.30
C ARG A 49 -4.21 21.13 3.88
N ARG A 50 -4.11 22.04 2.90
CA ARG A 50 -4.34 21.72 1.48
C ARG A 50 -3.33 20.69 0.95
N LEU A 51 -2.09 20.76 1.41
CA LEU A 51 -1.07 19.74 1.13
C LEU A 51 -1.50 18.37 1.64
N ALA A 52 -1.95 18.27 2.90
CA ALA A 52 -2.42 17.02 3.48
C ALA A 52 -3.66 16.46 2.74
N GLU A 53 -4.60 17.32 2.37
CA GLU A 53 -5.77 16.93 1.56
C GLU A 53 -5.35 16.38 0.19
N ALA A 54 -4.41 17.03 -0.50
CA ALA A 54 -3.90 16.56 -1.79
C ALA A 54 -3.19 15.21 -1.67
N VAL A 55 -2.40 14.99 -0.61
CA VAL A 55 -1.78 13.69 -0.31
C VAL A 55 -2.81 12.60 -0.06
N ALA A 56 -3.86 12.88 0.74
CA ALA A 56 -4.92 11.92 1.01
C ALA A 56 -5.67 11.52 -0.27
N VAL A 57 -5.95 12.47 -1.17
CA VAL A 57 -6.57 12.20 -2.47
C VAL A 57 -5.66 11.33 -3.34
N ARG A 58 -4.36 11.67 -3.44
CA ARG A 58 -3.38 10.87 -4.19
C ARG A 58 -3.37 9.43 -3.69
N ASP A 59 -3.25 9.23 -2.38
CA ASP A 59 -3.12 7.89 -1.80
C ASP A 59 -4.40 7.06 -2.02
N THR A 60 -5.57 7.68 -1.86
CA THR A 60 -6.87 7.04 -2.13
C THR A 60 -7.00 6.61 -3.60
N GLN A 61 -6.63 7.49 -4.52
CA GLN A 61 -6.70 7.20 -5.96
C GLN A 61 -5.67 6.17 -6.40
N ALA A 62 -4.45 6.22 -5.86
CA ALA A 62 -3.41 5.23 -6.13
C ALA A 62 -3.83 3.85 -5.65
N HIS A 63 -4.40 3.76 -4.43
CA HIS A 63 -4.90 2.51 -3.87
C HIS A 63 -6.05 1.95 -4.73
N THR A 64 -7.03 2.79 -5.07
CA THR A 64 -8.19 2.37 -5.86
C THR A 64 -7.78 1.94 -7.28
N ALA A 65 -6.92 2.71 -7.95
CA ALA A 65 -6.42 2.36 -9.28
C ALA A 65 -5.63 1.03 -9.24
N GLY A 66 -4.80 0.83 -8.21
CA GLY A 66 -4.09 -0.44 -7.99
C GLY A 66 -5.05 -1.62 -7.83
N ALA A 67 -6.11 -1.46 -7.01
CA ALA A 67 -7.13 -2.50 -6.83
C ALA A 67 -7.86 -2.85 -8.13
N VAL A 68 -8.23 -1.84 -8.94
CA VAL A 68 -8.88 -2.06 -10.24
C VAL A 68 -7.94 -2.80 -11.20
N LEU A 69 -6.68 -2.38 -11.30
CA LEU A 69 -5.69 -3.06 -12.15
C LEU A 69 -5.44 -4.50 -11.72
N GLN A 70 -5.32 -4.76 -10.42
CA GLN A 70 -5.19 -6.11 -9.88
C GLN A 70 -6.44 -6.97 -10.15
N SER A 71 -7.64 -6.38 -10.08
CA SER A 71 -8.88 -7.08 -10.44
C SER A 71 -8.91 -7.45 -11.92
N LEU A 72 -8.41 -6.58 -12.80
CA LEU A 72 -8.33 -6.86 -14.23
C LEU A 72 -7.27 -7.93 -14.54
N GLY A 73 -6.10 -7.88 -13.89
CA GLY A 73 -5.04 -8.87 -14.07
C GLY A 73 -5.42 -10.27 -13.61
N ARG A 74 -6.31 -10.40 -12.61
CA ARG A 74 -6.87 -11.69 -12.15
C ARG A 74 -7.85 -12.33 -13.13
N LEU A 75 -8.35 -11.61 -14.14
CA LEU A 75 -9.21 -12.16 -15.20
C LEU A 75 -8.41 -12.88 -16.30
N THR A 76 -7.09 -12.70 -16.36
CA THR A 76 -6.21 -13.58 -17.13
C THR A 76 -6.16 -14.92 -16.39
N PRO A 77 -6.56 -16.05 -16.99
CA PRO A 77 -6.55 -17.33 -16.30
C PRO A 77 -5.13 -17.60 -15.78
N THR A 78 -4.97 -17.55 -14.46
CA THR A 78 -3.83 -18.21 -13.83
C THR A 78 -4.09 -19.68 -14.06
N GLU A 79 -3.34 -20.28 -14.98
CA GLU A 79 -3.29 -21.72 -15.16
C GLU A 79 -3.20 -22.36 -13.76
N PRO A 80 -4.07 -23.33 -13.41
CA PRO A 80 -4.06 -23.88 -12.07
C PRO A 80 -2.70 -24.50 -11.82
N THR A 81 -1.91 -23.89 -10.93
CA THR A 81 -0.73 -24.54 -10.36
C THR A 81 -1.16 -25.91 -9.85
N PRO A 82 -0.61 -27.03 -10.36
CA PRO A 82 -0.97 -28.34 -9.83
C PRO A 82 -0.60 -28.35 -8.35
N SER A 83 -1.60 -28.53 -7.49
CA SER A 83 -1.39 -28.73 -6.05
C SER A 83 -0.33 -29.80 -5.87
N ALA A 84 0.79 -29.45 -5.23
CA ALA A 84 1.80 -30.40 -4.82
C ALA A 84 1.11 -31.47 -3.95
N VAL A 85 1.06 -32.68 -4.46
CA VAL A 85 0.60 -33.86 -3.73
C VAL A 85 1.45 -34.00 -2.47
N PRO A 86 0.87 -34.23 -1.27
CA PRO A 86 1.66 -34.44 -0.06
C PRO A 86 2.50 -35.70 -0.25
N ALA A 87 3.83 -35.58 -0.13
CA ALA A 87 4.73 -36.73 -0.16
C ALA A 87 4.37 -37.70 0.98
N PRO A 88 4.36 -39.02 0.75
CA PRO A 88 4.04 -39.99 1.78
C PRO A 88 5.09 -39.95 2.90
N ALA A 89 4.63 -39.94 4.15
CA ALA A 89 5.48 -39.90 5.33
C ALA A 89 6.41 -41.12 5.38
N ALA A 90 7.70 -40.88 5.62
CA ALA A 90 8.68 -41.93 5.81
C ALA A 90 8.39 -42.75 7.09
N PRO A 91 8.65 -44.07 7.11
CA PRO A 91 8.35 -44.90 8.27
C PRO A 91 9.26 -44.54 9.45
N ALA A 92 8.67 -44.38 10.64
CA ALA A 92 9.42 -44.19 11.88
C ALA A 92 10.17 -45.48 12.27
N PRO A 93 11.39 -45.38 12.84
CA PRO A 93 12.15 -46.55 13.28
C PRO A 93 11.47 -47.23 14.48
N ALA A 94 11.38 -48.56 14.42
CA ALA A 94 10.81 -49.38 15.50
C ALA A 94 11.73 -49.38 16.73
N PHE A 95 11.16 -49.05 17.89
CA PHE A 95 11.83 -49.20 19.19
C PHE A 95 11.62 -50.64 19.69
N PRO A 96 12.64 -51.27 20.29
CA PRO A 96 12.52 -52.63 20.80
C PRO A 96 11.61 -52.66 22.04
N ALA A 97 10.61 -53.55 22.02
CA ALA A 97 9.77 -53.82 23.18
C ALA A 97 10.58 -54.62 24.22
N THR A 98 10.78 -54.03 25.40
CA THR A 98 11.23 -54.75 26.59
C THR A 98 10.10 -55.64 27.08
N SER A 99 10.25 -56.96 26.92
CA SER A 99 9.34 -57.95 27.49
C SER A 99 9.52 -58.00 29.00
N ALA A 100 8.50 -57.55 29.73
CA ALA A 100 8.35 -57.82 31.15
C ALA A 100 7.92 -59.28 31.34
N THR A 101 8.68 -60.02 32.14
CA THR A 101 8.43 -61.39 32.58
C THR A 101 7.25 -61.44 33.55
N PRO A 102 6.28 -62.36 33.40
CA PRO A 102 5.47 -62.82 34.51
C PRO A 102 5.81 -64.28 34.88
N SER A 103 6.04 -64.47 36.17
CA SER A 103 6.32 -65.73 36.87
C SER A 103 5.16 -66.73 36.80
N ARG A 104 5.49 -68.02 36.79
CA ARG A 104 4.76 -69.05 37.55
C ARG A 104 5.70 -70.16 37.98
#